data_AF-A0A7W1KW01-F1
#
_entry.id   AF-A0A7W1KW01-F1
#
_cell.length_a   1.000
_cell.length_b   1.000
_cell.length_c   1.000
_cell.angle_alpha   90.00
_cell.angle_beta   90.00
_cell.angle_gamma   90.00
#
_symmetry.space_group_name_H-M   'P 1'
#
loop_
_entity.id
_entity.type
_entity.pdbx_description
1 polymer ?
#
loop_
_entity_poly.entity_id
_entity_poly.type
_entity_poly.pdbx_seq_one_letter_code
_entity_poly.pdbx_strand_id
1 'polypeptide(L)'
;MIAVRSAVHAALFLVVNLFTIAVMYLLLDAPFLFAVQIIVYTGAIMMLFLFVLMLIGRDSSDSLIETLRGQRTSALVLGLGFAGLLCAGLARGVGSISAVGL
;
A
#
# COMPACT_ATOMS: atom_id res chain seq x y z
N MET A 1 7.23 -5.23 4.44
CA MET A 1 8.09 -4.62 5.47
C MET A 1 8.47 -3.18 5.12
N ILE A 2 9.15 -2.88 4.00
CA ILE A 2 9.67 -1.51 3.74
C ILE A 2 8.64 -0.49 3.20
N ALA A 3 7.53 -0.96 2.60
CA ALA A 3 6.51 -0.08 2.01
C ALA A 3 5.45 0.40 3.03
N VAL A 4 5.54 -0.02 4.30
CA VAL A 4 4.50 0.25 5.31
C VAL A 4 4.96 1.37 6.23
N ARG A 5 4.11 2.39 6.40
CA ARG A 5 4.46 3.62 7.12
C ARG A 5 4.48 3.46 8.64
N SER A 6 3.80 2.45 9.17
CA SER A 6 3.75 2.15 10.59
C SER A 6 4.75 1.03 10.94
N ALA A 7 5.64 1.33 11.88
CA ALA A 7 6.67 0.41 12.34
C ALA A 7 6.10 -0.92 12.87
N VAL A 8 4.95 -0.88 13.56
CA VAL A 8 4.26 -2.08 14.07
C VAL A 8 3.82 -2.98 12.92
N HIS A 9 3.20 -2.41 11.89
CA HIS A 9 2.74 -3.22 10.76
C HIS A 9 3.93 -3.76 9.95
N ALA A 10 5.01 -2.97 9.80
CA ALA A 10 6.24 -3.46 9.19
C ALA A 10 6.82 -4.67 9.95
N ALA A 11 6.78 -4.65 11.28
CA ALA A 11 7.22 -5.76 12.12
C ALA A 11 6.28 -6.98 12.03
N LEU A 12 4.97 -6.80 11.92
CA LEU A 12 4.03 -7.91 11.65
C LEU A 12 4.32 -8.58 10.30
N PHE A 13 4.65 -7.81 9.26
CA PHE A 13 5.09 -8.40 7.99
C PHE A 13 6.40 -9.19 8.12
N LEU A 14 7.27 -8.81 9.06
CA LEU A 14 8.49 -9.55 9.38
C LEU A 14 8.14 -10.90 10.05
N VAL A 15 7.20 -10.91 11.01
CA VAL A 15 6.68 -12.16 11.64
C VAL A 15 6.22 -13.15 10.57
N VAL A 16 5.43 -12.67 9.59
CA VAL A 16 4.94 -13.51 8.48
C VAL A 16 6.09 -14.06 7.64
N ASN A 17 7.14 -13.28 7.41
CA ASN A 17 8.32 -13.73 6.68
C ASN A 17 9.10 -14.83 7.43
N LEU A 18 9.34 -14.64 8.73
CA LEU A 18 9.98 -15.65 9.59
C LEU A 18 9.15 -16.94 9.67
N PHE A 19 7.83 -16.81 9.70
CA PHE A 19 6.92 -17.95 9.67
C PHE A 19 6.98 -18.69 8.32
N THR A 20 7.07 -17.96 7.21
CA THR A 20 7.27 -18.56 5.87
C THR A 20 8.56 -19.39 5.84
N ILE A 21 9.65 -18.88 6.43
CA ILE A 21 10.91 -19.62 6.56
C ILE A 21 10.73 -20.87 7.43
N ALA A 22 9.97 -20.80 8.53
CA ALA A 22 9.67 -21.97 9.34
C ALA A 22 8.95 -23.04 8.51
N VAL A 23 7.93 -22.66 7.74
CA VAL A 23 7.23 -23.60 6.83
C VAL A 23 8.20 -24.20 5.81
N MET A 24 9.15 -23.43 5.27
CA MET A 24 10.19 -23.98 4.39
C MET A 24 11.06 -25.03 5.12
N TYR A 25 11.47 -24.81 6.37
CA TYR A 25 12.19 -25.83 7.14
C TYR A 25 11.37 -27.09 7.40
N LEU A 26 10.05 -26.97 7.56
CA LEU A 26 9.17 -28.12 7.65
C LEU A 26 9.15 -28.92 6.34
N LEU A 27 9.10 -28.23 5.18
CA LEU A 27 9.13 -28.85 3.85
C LEU A 27 10.48 -29.49 3.52
N LEU A 28 11.57 -29.03 4.14
CA LEU A 28 12.92 -29.57 3.97
C LEU A 28 13.23 -30.72 4.96
N ASP A 29 12.24 -31.26 5.67
CA ASP A 29 12.42 -32.30 6.70
C ASP A 29 13.46 -31.90 7.78
N ALA A 30 13.49 -30.61 8.16
CA ALA A 30 14.37 -30.07 9.19
C ALA A 30 13.59 -29.72 10.49
N PRO A 31 13.14 -30.71 11.28
CA PRO A 31 12.22 -30.50 12.41
C PRO A 31 12.84 -29.68 13.55
N PHE A 32 14.14 -29.82 13.79
CA PHE A 32 14.83 -29.03 14.81
C PHE A 32 14.85 -27.54 14.47
N LEU A 33 15.24 -27.20 13.23
CA LEU A 33 15.26 -25.80 12.77
C LEU A 33 13.86 -25.22 12.72
N PHE A 34 12.86 -25.99 12.27
CA PHE A 34 11.46 -25.59 12.33
C PHE A 34 11.01 -25.19 13.74
N ALA A 35 11.29 -26.05 14.74
CA ALA A 35 10.92 -25.79 16.12
C ALA A 35 11.61 -24.55 16.70
N VAL A 36 12.92 -24.41 16.48
CA VAL A 36 13.68 -23.24 16.95
C VAL A 36 13.21 -21.96 16.26
N GLN A 37 12.89 -22.01 14.96
CA GLN A 37 12.38 -20.89 14.19
C GLN A 37 11.06 -20.34 14.76
N ILE A 38 10.15 -21.24 15.16
CA ILE A 38 8.88 -20.84 15.76
C ILE A 38 9.07 -20.33 17.18
N ILE A 39 9.75 -21.10 18.05
CA ILE A 39 9.83 -20.79 19.48
C ILE A 39 10.72 -19.58 19.75
N VAL A 40 11.91 -19.55 19.15
CA VAL A 40 12.94 -18.55 19.47
C VAL A 40 12.78 -17.32 18.60
N TYR A 41 12.81 -17.48 17.27
CA TYR A 41 12.83 -16.33 16.36
C TYR A 41 11.47 -15.67 16.23
N THR A 42 10.42 -16.44 15.94
CA THR A 42 9.06 -15.92 15.76
C THR A 42 8.36 -15.66 17.11
N GLY A 43 8.65 -16.48 18.12
CA GLY A 43 8.12 -16.33 19.47
C GLY A 43 8.91 -15.30 20.29
N ALA A 44 10.03 -15.70 20.86
CA ALA A 44 10.74 -14.91 21.87
C ALA A 44 11.33 -13.58 21.35
N ILE A 45 12.15 -13.65 20.29
CA ILE A 45 12.87 -12.48 19.77
C ILE A 45 11.88 -11.46 19.18
N MET A 46 10.92 -11.93 18.39
CA MET A 46 9.97 -11.04 17.74
C MET A 46 8.98 -10.41 18.72
N MET A 47 8.51 -11.14 19.74
CA MET A 47 7.64 -10.53 20.76
C MET A 47 8.38 -9.45 21.55
N LEU A 48 9.66 -9.67 21.89
CA LEU A 48 10.49 -8.64 22.52
C LEU A 48 10.69 -7.44 21.59
N PHE A 49 10.96 -7.68 20.31
CA PHE A 49 11.12 -6.61 19.32
C PHE A 49 9.83 -5.79 19.16
N LEU A 50 8.68 -6.45 19.04
CA LEU A 50 7.37 -5.79 18.98
C LEU A 50 7.08 -4.98 20.23
N PHE A 51 7.43 -5.51 21.40
CA PHE A 51 7.27 -4.80 22.67
C PHE A 51 8.12 -3.53 22.72
N VAL A 52 9.42 -3.63 22.39
CA VAL A 52 10.33 -2.48 22.33
C VAL A 52 9.88 -1.45 21.29
N LEU A 53 9.48 -1.92 20.11
CA LEU A 53 9.00 -1.07 19.03
C LEU A 53 7.70 -0.34 19.43
N MET A 54 6.82 -0.99 20.19
CA MET A 54 5.61 -0.36 20.70
C MET A 54 5.93 0.69 21.78
N LEU A 55 6.92 0.43 22.65
CA LEU A 55 7.39 1.40 23.64
C LEU A 55 8.06 2.62 23.00
N ILE A 56 8.83 2.43 21.92
CA ILE A 56 9.47 3.52 21.18
C ILE A 56 8.49 4.27 20.26
N GLY A 57 7.38 3.61 19.91
CA GLY A 57 6.61 3.95 18.72
C GLY A 57 5.25 4.56 19.02
N ARG A 58 5.21 5.86 19.32
CA ARG A 58 4.12 6.74 18.86
C ARG A 58 4.44 8.24 18.95
N ASP A 59 5.07 8.77 17.91
CA ASP A 59 4.81 10.14 17.43
C ASP A 59 4.50 10.06 15.94
N SER A 60 3.36 9.45 15.61
CA SER A 60 2.78 9.67 14.30
C SER A 60 2.17 11.07 14.35
N SER A 61 2.98 12.06 13.96
CA SER A 61 2.45 13.24 13.30
C SER A 61 1.52 12.73 12.22
N ASP A 62 0.24 12.78 12.54
CA ASP A 62 -0.85 12.70 11.59
C ASP A 62 -0.70 13.95 10.72
N SER A 63 0.28 13.93 9.82
CA SER A 63 0.44 14.97 8.82
C SER A 63 -0.72 14.80 7.86
N LEU A 64 -1.84 15.40 8.25
CA LEU A 64 -2.63 16.27 7.39
C LEU A 64 -1.78 16.67 6.18
N ILE A 65 -2.27 16.36 4.98
CA ILE A 65 -1.63 16.55 3.68
C ILE A 65 -0.73 15.38 3.24
N GLU A 66 -1.35 14.25 2.95
CA GLU A 66 -0.91 13.46 1.80
C GLU A 66 -1.97 13.62 0.70
N THR A 67 -1.92 14.77 0.03
CA THR A 67 -2.40 14.84 -1.34
C THR A 67 -1.68 13.72 -2.09
N LEU A 68 -2.42 12.67 -2.43
CA LEU A 68 -1.88 11.52 -3.14
C LEU A 68 -1.11 12.06 -4.36
N ARG A 69 0.22 11.91 -4.39
CA ARG A 69 1.03 12.30 -5.56
C ARG A 69 0.53 11.62 -6.85
N GLY A 70 -0.14 10.46 -6.72
CA GLY A 70 -0.86 9.77 -7.79
C GLY A 70 -2.27 10.31 -8.10
N GLN A 71 -2.94 11.00 -7.18
CA GLN A 71 -4.20 11.69 -7.45
C GLN A 71 -3.98 12.93 -8.31
N ARG A 72 -2.79 13.56 -8.26
CA ARG A 72 -2.49 14.72 -9.11
C ARG A 72 -2.40 14.33 -10.59
N THR A 73 -1.82 13.17 -10.91
CA THR A 73 -1.77 12.67 -12.28
C THR A 73 -3.14 12.12 -12.72
N SER A 74 -3.86 11.40 -11.86
CA SER A 74 -5.21 10.93 -12.20
C SER A 74 -6.21 12.09 -12.35
N ALA A 75 -6.13 13.13 -11.51
CA ALA A 75 -6.94 14.35 -11.64
C ALA A 75 -6.61 15.14 -12.91
N LEU A 76 -5.33 15.18 -13.31
CA LEU A 76 -4.93 15.83 -14.57
C LEU A 76 -5.46 15.06 -15.79
N VAL A 77 -5.32 13.73 -15.80
CA VAL A 77 -5.81 12.87 -16.90
C VAL A 77 -7.34 12.94 -17.01
N LEU A 78 -8.04 12.82 -15.88
CA LEU A 78 -9.50 12.94 -15.84
C LEU A 78 -9.97 14.35 -16.22
N GLY A 79 -9.29 15.39 -15.72
CA GLY A 79 -9.62 16.78 -16.03
C GLY A 79 -9.43 17.12 -17.51
N LEU A 80 -8.31 16.73 -18.11
CA LEU A 80 -8.06 16.91 -19.54
C LEU A 80 -9.02 16.09 -20.39
N GLY A 81 -9.31 14.84 -20.01
CA GLY A 81 -10.30 14.01 -20.69
C GLY A 81 -11.70 14.61 -20.67
N PHE A 82 -12.14 15.11 -19.50
CA PHE A 82 -13.44 15.76 -19.34
C PHE A 82 -13.54 17.07 -20.14
N ALA A 83 -12.50 17.91 -20.10
CA ALA A 83 -12.44 19.13 -20.91
C ALA A 83 -12.51 18.84 -22.41
N GLY A 84 -11.80 17.80 -22.87
CA GLY A 84 -11.87 17.35 -24.27
C GLY A 84 -13.27 16.89 -24.68
N LEU A 85 -13.94 16.10 -23.83
CA LEU A 85 -15.33 15.66 -24.06
C LEU A 85 -16.31 16.84 -24.14
N LEU A 86 -16.18 17.83 -23.25
CA LEU A 86 -17.03 19.04 -23.27
C LEU A 86 -16.79 19.87 -24.54
N CYS A 87 -15.54 20.13 -24.91
CA CYS A 87 -15.23 20.86 -26.14
C CYS A 87 -15.76 20.14 -27.39
N ALA A 88 -15.58 18.83 -27.49
CA ALA A 88 -16.09 18.04 -28.60
C ALA A 88 -17.64 18.01 -28.63
N GLY A 89 -18.28 17.87 -27.47
CA GLY A 89 -19.74 17.91 -27.33
C GLY A 89 -20.32 19.26 -27.74
N LEU A 90 -19.73 20.36 -27.28
CA LEU A 90 -20.14 21.72 -27.65
C LEU A 90 -19.90 22.01 -29.15
N ALA A 91 -18.75 21.61 -29.70
CA ALA A 91 -18.46 21.77 -31.13
C ALA A 91 -19.46 20.99 -32.00
N ARG A 92 -19.82 19.76 -31.61
CA ARG A 92 -20.85 18.99 -32.30
C ARG A 92 -22.25 19.57 -32.12
N GLY A 93 -22.57 20.10 -30.95
CA GLY A 93 -23.84 20.77 -30.68
C GLY A 93 -24.02 22.03 -31.53
N VAL A 94 -23.00 22.90 -31.59
CA VAL A 94 -23.03 24.11 -32.43
C VAL A 94 -23.06 23.76 -33.93
N GLY A 95 -22.32 22.73 -34.35
CA GLY A 95 -22.36 22.25 -35.73
C GLY A 95 -23.73 21.71 -36.15
N SER A 96 -24.44 21.02 -35.24
CA SER A 96 -25.79 20.51 -35.51
C SER A 96 -26.84 21.61 -35.67
N ILE A 97 -26.69 22.75 -34.97
CA ILE A 97 -27.58 23.90 -35.11
C ILE A 97 -27.37 24.59 -36.46
N SER A 98 -26.14 24.65 -36.95
CA SER A 98 -25.82 25.23 -38.26
C SER A 98 -26.27 24.37 -39.45
N ALA A 99 -26.46 23.05 -39.27
CA ALA A 99 -26.86 22.14 -40.33
C ALA A 99 -28.39 22.01 -40.51
N VAL A 100 -29.18 22.39 -39.50
CA VAL A 100 -30.65 22.34 -39.52
C VAL A 100 -31.27 23.67 -40.00
N GLY A 101 -30.46 24.71 -40.16
CA GLY A 101 -30.87 26.06 -40.54
C GLY A 101 -30.73 26.43 -42.02
N LEU A 102 -30.46 25.47 -42.92
CA LEU A 102 -30.52 25.67 -44.38
C LEU A 102 -31.61 24.80 -45.00
#